data_AF-A0A2A4MQG6-F1
#
_entry.id   AF-A0A2A4MQG6-F1
#
_cell.length_a   1.000
_cell.length_b   1.000
_cell.length_c   1.000
_cell.angle_alpha   90.00
_cell.angle_beta   90.00
_cell.angle_gamma   90.00
#
_symmetry.space_group_name_H-M   'P 1'
#
loop_
_entity.id
_entity.type
_entity.pdbx_description
1 polymer ?
#
loop_
_entity_poly.entity_id
_entity_poly.type
_entity_poly.pdbx_seq_one_letter_code
_entity_poly.pdbx_strand_id
1 'polypeptide(L)'
;MNLKQRASKNLFILSLLLFINFGPLNAQTLPTAQGFIEDLFDIYLTIPDGQQIESFEKLMLEAEQYKELNPELAEAWIACALIHTLYAGDQINPLKAAKEFKVARDQFSQSIELDASAMKGYATAFLGRLYTMMPGWPVSYGSDRKSKQLLQQALDTDANTMSNNAYYGEYLLGNKLYQEA
;
A
#
# COMPACT_ATOMS: atom_id res chain seq x y z
N MET A 1 14.51 -12.18 -11.31
CA MET A 1 13.08 -11.83 -11.22
C MET A 1 12.39 -12.24 -12.53
N ASN A 2 11.28 -12.99 -12.48
CA ASN A 2 10.58 -13.41 -13.72
C ASN A 2 9.70 -12.29 -14.30
N LEU A 3 9.26 -12.43 -15.56
CA LEU A 3 8.45 -11.42 -16.27
C LEU A 3 7.14 -11.06 -15.55
N LYS A 4 6.49 -12.01 -14.85
CA LYS A 4 5.27 -11.75 -14.08
C LYS A 4 5.54 -10.93 -12.82
N GLN A 5 6.61 -11.23 -12.08
CA GLN A 5 7.05 -10.41 -10.94
C GLN A 5 7.49 -9.01 -11.38
N ARG A 6 8.13 -8.89 -12.54
CA ARG A 6 8.54 -7.60 -13.10
C ARG A 6 7.32 -6.77 -13.54
N ALA A 7 6.33 -7.41 -14.17
CA ALA A 7 5.09 -6.75 -14.56
C ALA A 7 4.25 -6.32 -13.34
N SER A 8 4.14 -7.15 -12.29
CA SER A 8 3.40 -6.77 -11.08
C SER A 8 4.11 -5.69 -10.27
N LYS A 9 5.46 -5.68 -10.24
CA LYS A 9 6.23 -4.57 -9.67
C LYS A 9 6.00 -3.28 -10.46
N ASN A 10 6.07 -3.32 -11.79
CA ASN A 10 5.86 -2.13 -12.62
C ASN A 10 4.43 -1.57 -12.50
N LEU A 11 3.42 -2.43 -12.38
CA LEU A 11 2.03 -2.01 -12.20
C LEU A 11 1.78 -1.43 -10.80
N PHE A 12 2.43 -1.98 -9.78
CA PHE A 12 2.48 -1.42 -8.43
C PHE A 12 3.09 -0.01 -8.43
N ILE A 13 4.25 0.17 -9.07
CA ILE A 13 4.93 1.47 -9.19
C ILE A 13 4.04 2.53 -9.86
N LEU A 14 3.37 2.16 -10.97
CA LEU A 14 2.47 3.07 -11.70
C LEU A 14 1.26 3.50 -10.87
N SER A 15 0.69 2.58 -10.08
CA SER A 15 -0.46 2.89 -9.22
C SER A 15 -0.11 3.83 -8.05
N LEU A 16 1.14 3.79 -7.60
CA LEU A 16 1.60 4.52 -6.42
C LEU A 16 2.13 5.93 -6.76
N LEU A 17 2.78 6.10 -7.92
CA LEU A 17 3.36 7.38 -8.35
C LEU A 17 2.34 8.52 -8.57
N LEU A 18 1.04 8.23 -8.63
CA LEU A 18 0.00 9.21 -8.94
C LEU A 18 -0.52 10.02 -7.76
N PHE A 19 -0.05 9.74 -6.53
CA PHE A 19 -0.38 10.55 -5.36
C PHE A 19 0.57 11.73 -5.14
N ILE A 20 1.62 11.85 -5.96
CA ILE A 20 2.61 12.93 -5.84
C ILE A 20 2.08 14.16 -6.60
N ASN A 21 1.39 15.06 -5.90
CA ASN A 21 1.36 16.45 -6.35
C ASN A 21 2.75 17.02 -6.06
N PHE A 22 3.53 17.30 -7.12
CA PHE A 22 4.82 17.99 -6.99
C PHE A 22 4.60 19.39 -6.38
N GLY A 23 4.64 19.47 -5.05
CA GLY A 23 4.78 20.71 -4.31
C GLY A 23 6.21 21.25 -4.45
N PRO A 24 6.43 22.56 -4.22
CA PRO A 24 7.76 23.15 -4.35
C PRO A 24 8.74 22.47 -3.38
N LEU A 25 9.84 21.97 -3.92
CA LEU A 25 10.98 21.47 -3.16
C LEU A 25 11.57 22.62 -2.31
N ASN A 26 11.65 22.38 -1.00
CA ASN A 26 12.36 23.13 0.07
C ASN A 26 11.52 24.05 0.97
N ALA A 27 11.19 23.52 2.14
CA ALA A 27 11.53 24.06 3.46
C ALA A 27 11.54 22.86 4.44
N GLN A 28 12.28 22.88 5.55
CA GLN A 28 12.14 21.85 6.59
C GLN A 28 10.73 21.96 7.19
N THR A 29 9.77 21.30 6.56
CA THR A 29 8.40 21.18 7.02
C THR A 29 8.32 20.07 8.06
N LEU A 30 7.41 20.24 9.02
CA LEU A 30 7.02 19.15 9.93
C LEU A 30 6.73 17.88 9.10
N PRO A 31 7.05 16.68 9.62
CA PRO A 31 6.70 15.44 8.94
C PRO A 31 5.22 15.42 8.57
N THR A 32 4.92 15.04 7.32
CA THR A 32 3.55 14.85 6.84
C THR A 32 3.41 13.43 6.30
N ALA A 33 2.19 12.89 6.33
CA ALA A 33 1.90 11.60 5.69
C ALA A 33 2.37 11.54 4.23
N GLN A 34 2.22 12.64 3.50
CA GLN A 34 2.68 12.75 2.10
C GLN A 34 4.21 12.67 2.00
N GLY A 35 4.94 13.38 2.88
CA GLY A 35 6.41 13.32 2.92
C GLY A 35 6.94 11.90 3.15
N PHE A 36 6.31 11.15 4.05
CA PHE A 36 6.64 9.73 4.25
C PHE A 36 6.43 8.87 3.00
N ILE A 37 5.39 9.14 2.22
CA ILE A 37 5.11 8.44 0.97
C ILE A 37 6.14 8.83 -0.11
N GLU A 38 6.57 10.10 -0.15
CA GLU A 38 7.64 10.56 -1.04
C GLU A 38 8.98 9.90 -0.70
N ASP A 39 9.37 9.89 0.58
CA ASP A 39 10.59 9.21 1.04
C ASP A 39 10.54 7.71 0.73
N LEU A 40 9.37 7.08 0.90
CA LEU A 40 9.14 5.68 0.53
C LEU A 40 9.44 5.44 -0.95
N PHE A 41 9.01 6.34 -1.83
CA PHE A 41 9.26 6.25 -3.26
C PHE A 41 10.71 6.46 -3.62
N ASP A 42 11.36 7.43 -3.01
CA ASP A 42 12.77 7.68 -3.24
C ASP A 42 13.59 6.44 -2.88
N ILE A 43 13.31 5.81 -1.73
CA ILE A 43 13.95 4.54 -1.37
C ILE A 43 13.64 3.46 -2.42
N TYR A 44 12.36 3.26 -2.74
CA TYR A 44 11.94 2.17 -3.63
C TYR A 44 12.50 2.30 -5.05
N LEU A 45 12.64 3.52 -5.58
CA LEU A 45 13.05 3.78 -6.96
C LEU A 45 14.56 3.94 -7.12
N THR A 46 15.25 4.49 -6.13
CA THR A 46 16.67 4.85 -6.25
C THR A 46 17.61 3.79 -5.68
N ILE A 47 17.19 3.07 -4.64
CA ILE A 47 18.01 2.03 -4.02
C ILE A 47 17.73 0.69 -4.71
N PRO A 48 18.76 -0.10 -5.09
CA PRO A 48 18.54 -1.40 -5.74
C PRO A 48 17.76 -2.39 -4.86
N ASP A 49 16.93 -3.22 -5.51
CA ASP A 49 16.24 -4.36 -4.88
C ASP A 49 17.19 -5.19 -3.99
N GLY A 50 16.76 -5.53 -2.77
CA GLY A 50 17.54 -6.29 -1.80
C GLY A 50 18.62 -5.49 -1.05
N GLN A 51 18.73 -4.18 -1.31
CA GLN A 51 19.55 -3.24 -0.53
C GLN A 51 18.70 -2.17 0.18
N GLN A 52 17.37 -2.29 0.10
CA GLN A 52 16.42 -1.30 0.62
C GLN A 52 16.09 -1.52 2.11
N ILE A 53 16.27 -2.74 2.63
CA ILE A 53 15.76 -3.18 3.93
C ILE A 53 16.12 -2.25 5.10
N GLU A 54 17.36 -1.75 5.19
CA GLU A 54 17.78 -0.84 6.26
C GLU A 54 17.12 0.54 6.13
N SER A 55 16.95 1.03 4.90
CA SER A 55 16.29 2.32 4.64
C SER A 55 14.79 2.23 4.91
N PHE A 56 14.14 1.13 4.52
CA PHE A 56 12.74 0.88 4.86
C PHE A 56 12.54 0.67 6.35
N GLU A 57 13.43 -0.03 7.05
CA GLU A 57 13.32 -0.22 8.51
C GLU A 57 13.38 1.13 9.24
N LYS A 58 14.32 2.00 8.85
CA LYS A 58 14.41 3.35 9.41
C LYS A 58 13.14 4.15 9.15
N LEU A 59 12.68 4.21 7.90
CA LEU A 59 11.48 4.96 7.52
C LEU A 59 10.23 4.43 8.23
N MET A 60 10.13 3.11 8.40
CA MET A 60 9.03 2.45 9.12
C MET A 60 8.96 2.94 10.57
N LEU A 61 10.10 2.96 11.28
CA LEU A 61 10.15 3.42 12.69
C LEU A 61 9.75 4.89 12.82
N GLU A 62 10.18 5.75 11.90
CA GLU A 62 9.81 7.17 11.89
C GLU A 62 8.31 7.35 11.59
N ALA A 63 7.76 6.58 10.65
CA ALA A 63 6.33 6.62 10.32
C ALA A 63 5.45 6.06 11.44
N GLU A 64 5.89 5.05 12.18
CA GLU A 64 5.19 4.56 13.37
C GLU A 64 5.08 5.67 14.43
N GLN A 65 6.16 6.38 14.72
CA GLN A 65 6.15 7.50 15.66
C GLN A 65 5.23 8.62 15.19
N TYR A 66 5.27 8.97 13.90
CA TYR A 66 4.38 9.98 13.33
C TYR A 66 2.91 9.60 13.47
N LYS A 67 2.54 8.35 13.16
CA LYS A 67 1.18 7.83 13.33
C LYS A 67 0.75 7.82 14.80
N GLU A 68 1.64 7.46 15.73
CA GLU A 68 1.34 7.49 17.17
C GLU A 68 1.10 8.91 17.71
N LEU A 69 1.77 9.91 17.13
CA LEU A 69 1.56 11.33 17.46
C LEU A 69 0.33 11.93 16.77
N ASN A 70 -0.21 11.28 15.75
CA ASN A 70 -1.37 11.76 14.97
C ASN A 70 -2.41 10.64 14.80
N PRO A 71 -2.92 10.02 15.89
CA PRO A 71 -3.75 8.83 15.81
C PRO A 71 -5.12 9.08 15.15
N GLU A 72 -5.60 10.32 15.13
CA GLU A 72 -6.85 10.73 14.47
C GLU A 72 -6.71 11.04 12.97
N LEU A 73 -5.47 11.11 12.44
CA LEU A 73 -5.21 11.46 11.05
C LEU A 73 -5.18 10.20 10.17
N ALA A 74 -6.24 9.96 9.39
CA ALA A 74 -6.36 8.77 8.53
C ALA A 74 -5.16 8.58 7.58
N GLU A 75 -4.59 9.67 7.06
CA GLU A 75 -3.42 9.68 6.18
C GLU A 75 -2.14 9.18 6.86
N ALA A 76 -1.98 9.43 8.16
CA ALA A 76 -0.82 8.93 8.91
C ALA A 76 -0.82 7.39 8.97
N TRP A 77 -2.02 6.80 9.13
CA TRP A 77 -2.20 5.35 9.06
C TRP A 77 -1.95 4.80 7.65
N ILE A 78 -2.38 5.50 6.59
CA ILE A 78 -2.10 5.11 5.19
C ILE A 78 -0.60 5.07 4.92
N ALA A 79 0.11 6.16 5.24
CA ALA A 79 1.54 6.27 5.01
C ALA A 79 2.30 5.16 5.74
N CYS A 80 2.01 4.96 7.02
CA CYS A 80 2.62 3.90 7.81
C CYS A 80 2.33 2.51 7.23
N ALA A 81 1.08 2.22 6.84
CA ALA A 81 0.69 0.93 6.28
C ALA A 81 1.38 0.62 4.95
N LEU A 82 1.58 1.64 4.10
CA LEU A 82 2.34 1.50 2.86
C LEU A 82 3.80 1.16 3.11
N ILE A 83 4.43 1.84 4.07
CA ILE A 83 5.82 1.58 4.44
C ILE A 83 5.97 0.17 5.00
N HIS A 84 5.08 -0.28 5.89
CA HIS A 84 5.08 -1.67 6.37
C HIS A 84 4.90 -2.67 5.21
N THR A 85 4.04 -2.38 4.23
CA THR A 85 3.82 -3.26 3.07
C THR A 85 5.10 -3.42 2.24
N LEU A 86 5.82 -2.33 1.97
CA LEU A 86 7.06 -2.39 1.19
C LEU A 86 8.22 -2.98 1.99
N TYR A 87 8.33 -2.63 3.27
CA TYR A 87 9.28 -3.24 4.17
C TYR A 87 9.09 -4.77 4.24
N ALA A 88 7.84 -5.24 4.35
CA ALA A 88 7.50 -6.66 4.31
C ALA A 88 7.97 -7.35 3.01
N GLY A 89 7.87 -6.64 1.87
CA GLY A 89 8.26 -7.15 0.56
C GLY A 89 9.77 -7.38 0.39
N ASP A 90 10.61 -6.66 1.15
CA ASP A 90 12.07 -6.80 1.13
C ASP A 90 12.60 -7.77 2.22
N GLN A 91 11.72 -8.28 3.09
CA GLN A 91 12.09 -9.25 4.13
C GLN A 91 12.49 -10.60 3.53
N ILE A 92 13.70 -11.07 3.88
CA ILE A 92 14.15 -12.43 3.55
C ILE A 92 13.40 -13.48 4.39
N ASN A 93 13.03 -13.15 5.63
CA ASN A 93 12.34 -14.07 6.53
C ASN A 93 10.81 -14.01 6.32
N PRO A 94 10.15 -15.09 5.84
CA PRO A 94 8.72 -15.10 5.57
C PRO A 94 7.85 -14.83 6.80
N LEU A 95 8.31 -15.18 8.00
CA LEU A 95 7.57 -14.93 9.24
C LEU A 95 7.59 -13.44 9.60
N LYS A 96 8.72 -12.76 9.38
CA LYS A 96 8.81 -11.30 9.53
C LYS A 96 7.93 -10.61 8.49
N ALA A 97 8.05 -11.00 7.21
CA ALA A 97 7.20 -10.48 6.14
C ALA A 97 5.70 -10.62 6.47
N ALA A 98 5.28 -11.80 6.91
CA ALA A 98 3.88 -12.07 7.27
C ALA A 98 3.39 -11.21 8.44
N LYS A 99 4.26 -10.95 9.44
CA LYS A 99 3.93 -10.03 10.54
C LYS A 99 3.72 -8.61 10.04
N GLU A 100 4.63 -8.10 9.21
CA GLU A 100 4.53 -6.73 8.67
C GLU A 100 3.31 -6.56 7.75
N PHE A 101 3.00 -7.52 6.89
CA PHE A 101 1.76 -7.50 6.10
C PHE A 101 0.49 -7.52 6.98
N LYS A 102 0.53 -8.14 8.15
CA LYS A 102 -0.59 -8.11 9.09
C LYS A 102 -0.72 -6.72 9.74
N VAL A 103 0.39 -6.10 10.12
CA VAL A 103 0.41 -4.72 10.64
C VAL A 103 -0.16 -3.76 9.60
N ALA A 104 0.30 -3.83 8.35
CA ALA A 104 -0.24 -3.00 7.26
C ALA A 104 -1.75 -3.18 7.07
N ARG A 105 -2.25 -4.42 7.08
CA ARG A 105 -3.70 -4.70 7.00
C ARG A 105 -4.47 -4.00 8.12
N ASP A 106 -3.99 -4.11 9.34
CA ASP A 106 -4.67 -3.55 10.52
C ASP A 106 -4.62 -2.02 10.48
N GLN A 107 -3.51 -1.42 10.02
CA GLN A 107 -3.37 0.02 9.85
C GLN A 107 -4.25 0.59 8.71
N PHE A 108 -4.34 -0.09 7.56
CA PHE A 108 -5.31 0.30 6.52
C PHE A 108 -6.75 0.21 7.02
N SER A 109 -7.07 -0.83 7.81
CA SER A 109 -8.40 -0.97 8.40
C SER A 109 -8.71 0.21 9.33
N GLN A 110 -7.76 0.60 10.19
CA GLN A 110 -7.90 1.77 11.07
C GLN A 110 -8.07 3.08 10.29
N SER A 111 -7.32 3.27 9.20
CA SER A 111 -7.48 4.45 8.34
C SER A 111 -8.91 4.55 7.77
N ILE A 112 -9.46 3.43 7.29
CA ILE A 112 -10.82 3.36 6.76
C ILE A 112 -11.86 3.69 7.85
N GLU A 113 -11.63 3.25 9.09
CA GLU A 113 -12.51 3.59 10.23
C GLU A 113 -12.48 5.08 10.57
N LEU A 114 -11.33 5.75 10.41
CA LEU A 114 -11.18 7.19 10.65
C LEU A 114 -11.79 8.02 9.53
N ASP A 115 -11.40 7.74 8.29
CA ASP A 115 -11.93 8.38 7.09
C ASP A 115 -11.73 7.48 5.86
N ALA A 116 -12.80 6.77 5.48
CA ALA A 116 -12.80 5.92 4.29
C ALA A 116 -12.62 6.66 2.96
N SER A 117 -12.72 8.00 2.95
CA SER A 117 -12.51 8.84 1.77
C SER A 117 -11.12 9.47 1.70
N ALA A 118 -10.31 9.35 2.77
CA ALA A 118 -8.95 9.86 2.82
C ALA A 118 -8.14 9.37 1.62
N MET A 119 -7.38 10.28 1.01
CA MET A 119 -6.64 10.04 -0.24
C MET A 119 -7.51 9.38 -1.33
N LYS A 120 -8.77 9.80 -1.47
CA LYS A 120 -9.73 9.29 -2.48
C LYS A 120 -10.02 7.79 -2.33
N GLY A 121 -10.14 7.33 -1.08
CA GLY A 121 -10.44 5.93 -0.77
C GLY A 121 -9.28 4.97 -1.01
N TYR A 122 -8.04 5.48 -1.02
CA TYR A 122 -6.84 4.69 -1.26
C TYR A 122 -6.71 3.50 -0.30
N ALA A 123 -6.96 3.71 0.99
CA ALA A 123 -6.87 2.66 2.01
C ALA A 123 -7.79 1.47 1.68
N THR A 124 -9.03 1.75 1.26
CA THR A 124 -10.02 0.73 0.86
C THR A 124 -9.52 -0.08 -0.34
N ALA A 125 -9.05 0.61 -1.38
CA ALA A 125 -8.55 -0.05 -2.58
C ALA A 125 -7.31 -0.92 -2.29
N PHE A 126 -6.36 -0.37 -1.54
CA PHE A 126 -5.12 -1.05 -1.23
C PHE A 126 -5.33 -2.23 -0.27
N LEU A 127 -6.24 -2.11 0.69
CA LEU A 127 -6.62 -3.23 1.56
C LEU A 127 -7.23 -4.38 0.72
N GLY A 128 -8.08 -4.07 -0.26
CA GLY A 128 -8.60 -5.05 -1.21
C GLY A 128 -7.49 -5.76 -1.99
N ARG A 129 -6.52 -4.99 -2.50
CA ARG A 129 -5.32 -5.53 -3.15
C ARG A 129 -4.54 -6.45 -2.21
N LEU A 130 -4.31 -6.04 -0.96
CA LEU A 130 -3.56 -6.80 0.02
C LEU A 130 -4.21 -8.17 0.30
N TYR A 131 -5.54 -8.24 0.35
CA TYR A 131 -6.27 -9.51 0.44
C TYR A 131 -6.05 -10.45 -0.76
N THR A 132 -5.66 -9.93 -1.92
CA THR A 132 -5.31 -10.71 -3.12
C THR A 132 -3.87 -11.20 -3.07
N MET A 133 -2.97 -10.43 -2.45
CA MET A 133 -1.53 -10.76 -2.36
C MET A 133 -1.24 -11.87 -1.36
N MET A 134 -2.07 -12.02 -0.32
CA MET A 134 -1.80 -12.90 0.80
C MET A 134 -2.39 -14.30 0.60
N PRO A 135 -1.73 -15.36 1.10
CA PRO A 135 -2.33 -16.69 1.15
C PRO A 135 -3.62 -16.71 1.97
N GLY A 136 -4.55 -17.59 1.62
CA GLY A 136 -5.76 -17.80 2.41
C GLY A 136 -5.52 -18.48 3.76
N TRP A 137 -6.61 -18.68 4.50
CA TRP A 137 -6.63 -19.47 5.72
C TRP A 137 -6.22 -20.94 5.45
N PRO A 138 -5.44 -21.60 6.32
CA PRO A 138 -5.01 -21.18 7.66
C PRO A 138 -3.66 -20.44 7.72
N VAL A 139 -3.01 -20.24 6.57
CA VAL A 139 -1.65 -19.70 6.52
C VAL A 139 -1.63 -18.18 6.76
N SER A 140 -2.57 -17.46 6.14
CA SER A 140 -2.72 -16.03 6.33
C SER A 140 -4.19 -15.61 6.17
N TYR A 141 -4.45 -14.36 5.79
CA TYR A 141 -5.76 -13.74 5.80
C TYR A 141 -6.33 -13.46 4.39
N GLY A 142 -5.65 -13.90 3.34
CA GLY A 142 -6.08 -13.70 1.95
C GLY A 142 -7.51 -14.17 1.70
N SER A 143 -8.25 -13.42 0.88
CA SER A 143 -9.65 -13.73 0.60
C SER A 143 -10.12 -12.99 -0.65
N ASP A 144 -10.37 -13.73 -1.73
CA ASP A 144 -10.89 -13.15 -2.99
C ASP A 144 -12.25 -12.48 -2.79
N ARG A 145 -13.08 -13.03 -1.91
CA ARG A 145 -14.37 -12.42 -1.54
C ARG A 145 -14.18 -11.05 -0.89
N LYS A 146 -13.29 -10.93 0.10
CA LYS A 146 -13.02 -9.63 0.75
C LYS A 146 -12.34 -8.67 -0.20
N SER A 147 -11.41 -9.16 -1.02
CA SER A 147 -10.75 -8.37 -2.06
C SER A 147 -11.77 -7.75 -3.02
N LYS A 148 -12.64 -8.55 -3.63
CA LYS A 148 -13.69 -8.06 -4.55
C LYS A 148 -14.58 -7.01 -3.88
N GLN A 149 -15.02 -7.27 -2.65
CA GLN A 149 -15.87 -6.35 -1.91
C GLN A 149 -15.20 -4.98 -1.70
N LEU A 150 -13.95 -4.97 -1.24
CA LEU A 150 -13.21 -3.74 -0.96
C LEU A 150 -12.86 -2.98 -2.24
N LEU A 151 -12.44 -3.68 -3.30
CA LEU A 151 -12.12 -3.04 -4.57
C LEU A 151 -13.35 -2.43 -5.23
N GLN A 152 -14.51 -3.11 -5.16
CA GLN A 152 -15.78 -2.54 -5.62
C GLN A 152 -16.16 -1.30 -4.80
N GLN A 153 -16.05 -1.38 -3.47
CA GLN A 153 -16.32 -0.23 -2.59
C GLN A 153 -15.42 0.96 -2.93
N ALA A 154 -14.14 0.73 -3.24
CA ALA A 154 -13.23 1.80 -3.65
C ALA A 154 -13.62 2.45 -4.99
N LEU A 155 -14.12 1.67 -5.94
CA LEU A 155 -14.67 2.19 -7.21
C LEU A 155 -15.96 2.99 -6.99
N ASP A 156 -16.80 2.56 -6.05
CA ASP A 156 -18.02 3.28 -5.70
C ASP A 156 -17.70 4.63 -5.02
N THR A 157 -16.60 4.72 -4.26
CA THR A 157 -16.10 5.96 -3.66
C THR A 157 -15.57 6.95 -4.71
N ASP A 158 -14.68 6.50 -5.59
CA ASP A 158 -14.19 7.32 -6.71
C ASP A 158 -13.78 6.43 -7.89
N ALA A 159 -14.72 6.31 -8.85
CA ALA A 159 -14.57 5.51 -10.05
C ALA A 159 -13.48 6.04 -11.01
N ASN A 160 -13.04 7.29 -10.87
CA ASN A 160 -12.04 7.89 -11.75
C ASN A 160 -10.61 7.71 -11.22
N THR A 161 -10.44 7.17 -10.02
CA THR A 161 -9.10 6.97 -9.44
C THR A 161 -8.37 5.86 -10.20
N MET A 162 -7.21 6.20 -10.77
CA MET A 162 -6.42 5.22 -11.54
C MET A 162 -5.96 4.04 -10.67
N SER A 163 -5.56 4.26 -9.42
CA SER A 163 -5.15 3.17 -8.52
C SER A 163 -6.29 2.19 -8.25
N ASN A 164 -7.52 2.67 -8.05
CA ASN A 164 -8.68 1.82 -7.78
C ASN A 164 -9.00 0.93 -9.00
N ASN A 165 -9.00 1.53 -10.20
CA ASN A 165 -9.15 0.80 -11.46
C ASN A 165 -8.01 -0.20 -11.70
N ALA A 166 -6.76 0.21 -11.46
CA ALA A 166 -5.59 -0.65 -11.64
C ALA A 166 -5.63 -1.87 -10.70
N TYR A 167 -5.97 -1.67 -9.42
CA TYR A 167 -6.07 -2.77 -8.46
C TYR A 167 -7.25 -3.70 -8.75
N TYR A 168 -8.37 -3.17 -9.24
CA TYR A 168 -9.48 -4.01 -9.70
C TYR A 168 -9.09 -4.83 -10.93
N GLY A 169 -8.40 -4.22 -11.90
CA GLY A 169 -7.85 -4.94 -13.05
C GLY A 169 -6.86 -6.04 -12.64
N GLU A 170 -5.96 -5.76 -11.69
CA GLU A 170 -5.04 -6.76 -11.11
C GLU A 170 -5.81 -7.94 -10.50
N TYR A 171 -6.87 -7.66 -9.74
CA TYR A 171 -7.74 -8.68 -9.15
C TYR A 171 -8.40 -9.56 -10.22
N LEU A 172 -8.98 -8.95 -11.25
CA LEU A 172 -9.66 -9.66 -12.34
C LEU A 172 -8.70 -10.55 -13.13
N LEU A 173 -7.50 -10.03 -13.46
CA LEU A 173 -6.46 -10.79 -14.12
C LEU A 173 -5.96 -11.95 -13.26
N GLY A 174 -5.75 -11.72 -11.96
CA GLY A 174 -5.35 -12.75 -11.01
C GLY A 174 -6.37 -13.89 -10.88
N ASN A 175 -7.66 -13.55 -10.95
CA ASN A 175 -8.78 -14.50 -10.84
C ASN A 175 -9.25 -15.06 -12.20
N LYS A 176 -8.58 -14.72 -13.30
CA LYS A 176 -8.94 -15.14 -14.67
C LYS A 176 -10.35 -14.72 -15.11
N LEU A 177 -10.85 -13.62 -14.55
CA LEU A 177 -12.16 -13.03 -14.87
C LEU A 177 -12.05 -12.08 -16.08
N TYR A 178 -11.55 -12.61 -17.20
CA TYR A 178 -11.18 -11.78 -18.36
C TYR A 178 -12.35 -11.06 -19.04
N GLN A 179 -13.58 -11.52 -18.85
CA GLN A 179 -14.76 -10.86 -19.42
C GLN A 179 -15.20 -9.63 -18.63
N GLU A 180 -14.71 -9.47 -17.40
CA GLU A 180 -14.97 -8.32 -16.53
C GLU A 180 -13.82 -7.29 -16.55
N ALA A 181 -12.71 -7.60 -17.25
CA ALA A 181 -11.44 -6.86 -17.24
C ALA A 181 -11.28 -5.83 -18.37
#